data_AF-N1J875-F1
#
_entry.id   AF-N1J875-F1
#
_cell.length_a   1.000
_cell.length_b   1.000
_cell.length_c   1.000
_cell.angle_alpha   90.00
_cell.angle_beta   90.00
_cell.angle_gamma   90.00
#
_symmetry.space_group_name_H-M   'P 1'
#
loop_
_entity.id
_entity.type
_entity.pdbx_description
1 polymer ?
#
loop_
_entity_poly.entity_id
_entity_poly.type
_entity_poly.pdbx_seq_one_letter_code
_entity_poly.pdbx_strand_id
1 'polypeptide(L)'
;MAARLRGQWRRARWRREANTLHCGRVEYGQDANRIYRTTTPTSTPSNCLASTRLSMNTPLLIKKLSAHARLPTRGSSGAAGYDMYAAHATSVPARGKVLVATDLAVAVPPGTYGRIAPRSGLAAKHMIDTGAGVIDADYRGEIKILLFNHSEVDFPISEGDRIAQLVLEKIVTPEVQEVENLEESVRGTGGFGSTG
;
A
#
# COMPACT_ATOMS: atom_id res chain seq x y z
N MET A 1 54.29 10.76 17.15
CA MET A 1 53.11 10.49 18.00
C MET A 1 51.87 10.68 17.13
N ALA A 2 51.34 9.63 16.48
CA ALA A 2 50.32 8.70 17.00
C ALA A 2 49.05 9.46 17.43
N ALA A 3 47.82 9.23 16.94
CA ALA A 3 47.27 8.02 16.37
C ALA A 3 46.09 8.29 15.41
N ARG A 4 46.03 7.52 14.32
CA ARG A 4 44.87 7.30 13.46
C ARG A 4 43.94 6.29 14.15
N LEU A 5 42.72 6.68 14.51
CA LEU A 5 41.69 5.73 14.95
C LEU A 5 40.94 5.19 13.72
N ARG A 6 41.25 3.94 13.36
CA ARG A 6 40.51 3.14 12.39
C ARG A 6 39.37 2.43 13.13
N GLY A 7 38.12 2.85 12.89
CA GLY A 7 36.92 2.16 13.33
C GLY A 7 36.63 0.95 12.44
N GLN A 8 36.59 -0.23 13.05
CA GLN A 8 36.36 -1.53 12.43
C GLN A 8 34.87 -1.72 12.11
N TRP A 9 34.53 -1.89 10.83
CA TRP A 9 33.21 -2.39 10.42
C TRP A 9 33.24 -3.92 10.38
N ARG A 10 32.58 -4.56 11.36
CA ARG A 10 32.35 -6.01 11.35
C ARG A 10 31.25 -6.33 10.33
N ARG A 11 31.61 -7.03 9.25
CA ARG A 11 30.65 -7.61 8.29
C ARG A 11 29.95 -8.80 8.93
N ALA A 12 28.63 -8.74 9.07
CA ALA A 12 27.83 -9.89 9.42
C ALA A 12 27.88 -10.92 8.27
N ARG A 13 28.39 -12.10 8.61
CA ARG A 13 28.56 -13.24 7.71
C ARG A 13 27.21 -13.97 7.62
N TRP A 14 26.45 -13.72 6.55
CA TRP A 14 25.25 -14.51 6.25
C TRP A 14 25.68 -15.90 5.74
N ARG A 15 25.37 -16.94 6.52
CA ARG A 15 25.47 -18.34 6.08
C ARG A 15 24.40 -18.58 5.02
N ARG A 16 24.83 -18.98 3.82
CA ARG A 16 23.96 -19.60 2.81
C ARG A 16 23.79 -21.07 3.21
N GLU A 17 22.56 -21.48 3.48
CA GLU A 17 22.19 -22.89 3.42
C GLU A 17 21.81 -23.19 1.97
N ALA A 18 22.67 -23.95 1.30
CA ALA A 18 22.41 -24.50 -0.02
C ALA A 18 21.54 -25.74 0.17
N ASN A 19 20.30 -25.68 -0.30
CA ASN A 19 19.44 -26.84 -0.42
C ASN A 19 19.76 -27.52 -1.76
N THR A 20 20.53 -28.61 -1.69
CA THR A 20 20.97 -29.41 -2.81
C THR A 20 19.79 -30.25 -3.33
N LEU A 21 19.23 -29.89 -4.48
CA LEU A 21 18.37 -30.79 -5.25
C LEU A 21 19.20 -31.37 -6.40
N HIS A 22 19.41 -32.67 -6.30
CA HIS A 22 20.09 -33.51 -7.27
C HIS A 22 19.07 -33.98 -8.30
N CYS A 23 19.23 -33.62 -9.58
CA CYS A 23 18.56 -34.34 -10.68
C CYS A 23 19.26 -34.10 -12.02
N GLY A 24 19.74 -35.18 -12.62
CA GLY A 24 19.93 -35.33 -14.07
C GLY A 24 21.24 -34.81 -14.68
N ARG A 25 22.23 -35.70 -14.80
CA ARG A 25 23.37 -35.54 -15.72
C ARG A 25 22.87 -35.74 -17.16
N VAL A 26 23.04 -34.74 -18.03
CA VAL A 26 22.73 -34.86 -19.47
C VAL A 26 24.01 -35.29 -20.18
N GLU A 27 24.01 -36.50 -20.74
CA GLU A 27 25.08 -36.99 -21.60
C GLU A 27 24.73 -36.68 -23.07
N TYR A 28 25.66 -36.06 -23.79
CA TYR A 28 25.58 -35.84 -25.22
C TYR A 28 26.19 -37.03 -25.96
N GLY A 29 25.38 -37.77 -26.71
CA GLY A 29 25.85 -38.70 -27.73
C GLY A 29 25.63 -38.10 -29.11
N GLN A 30 26.70 -38.01 -29.91
CA GLN A 30 26.61 -37.83 -31.36
C GLN A 30 26.41 -39.20 -31.99
N ASP A 31 25.39 -39.36 -32.85
CA ASP A 31 25.57 -40.01 -34.14
C ASP A 31 24.33 -39.97 -35.03
N ALA A 32 24.61 -40.04 -36.33
CA ALA A 32 23.73 -39.84 -37.47
C ALA A 32 22.68 -40.95 -37.65
N ASN A 33 21.68 -40.66 -38.51
CA ASN A 33 20.56 -41.49 -38.97
C ASN A 33 19.32 -41.60 -38.05
N ARG A 34 18.38 -40.68 -38.33
CA ARG A 34 16.91 -40.86 -38.38
C ARG A 34 16.33 -41.99 -37.52
N ILE A 35 15.80 -41.62 -36.35
CA ILE A 35 14.77 -42.40 -35.63
C ILE A 35 13.74 -41.40 -35.07
N TYR A 36 12.48 -41.59 -35.46
CA TYR A 36 11.31 -40.81 -35.04
C TYR A 36 11.07 -40.97 -33.53
N ARG A 37 10.77 -39.85 -32.84
CA ARG A 37 10.27 -39.86 -31.46
C ARG A 37 8.89 -39.23 -31.39
N THR A 38 7.91 -40.10 -31.12
CA THR A 38 6.61 -39.74 -30.59
C THR A 38 6.81 -39.24 -29.16
N THR A 39 6.64 -37.95 -28.92
CA THR A 39 6.53 -37.41 -27.55
C THR A 39 5.09 -37.00 -27.30
N THR A 40 4.45 -37.78 -26.43
CA THR A 40 3.19 -37.46 -25.76
C THR A 40 3.24 -36.05 -25.14
N PRO A 41 2.13 -35.28 -25.16
CA PRO A 41 2.08 -34.01 -24.45
C PRO A 41 2.23 -34.31 -22.95
N THR A 42 3.40 -33.98 -22.41
CA THR A 42 3.65 -34.04 -20.97
C THR A 42 2.89 -32.88 -20.37
N SER A 43 1.83 -33.19 -19.63
CA SER A 43 1.08 -32.23 -18.83
C SER A 43 2.05 -31.56 -17.84
N THR A 44 2.39 -30.31 -18.10
CA THR A 44 3.05 -29.44 -17.14
C THR A 44 2.20 -29.37 -15.87
N PRO A 45 2.76 -29.56 -14.66
CA PRO A 45 2.06 -29.13 -13.47
C PRO A 45 2.01 -27.60 -13.50
N SER A 46 0.89 -27.08 -13.99
CA SER A 46 0.50 -25.69 -13.83
C SER A 46 0.26 -25.45 -12.35
N ASN A 47 1.32 -25.06 -11.64
CA ASN A 47 1.22 -24.59 -10.27
C ASN A 47 2.35 -23.60 -10.04
N CYS A 48 2.06 -22.32 -10.27
CA CYS A 48 2.59 -21.16 -9.53
C CYS A 48 2.09 -19.85 -10.14
N LEU A 49 0.79 -19.76 -10.39
CA LEU A 49 0.10 -18.47 -10.41
C LEU A 49 -1.18 -18.69 -9.62
N ALA A 50 -1.04 -18.69 -8.29
CA ALA A 50 -2.17 -18.45 -7.42
C ALA A 50 -2.64 -17.03 -7.71
N SER A 51 -3.45 -16.88 -8.76
CA SER A 51 -4.41 -15.80 -8.90
C SER A 51 -5.26 -15.87 -7.64
N THR A 52 -4.82 -15.12 -6.64
CA THR A 52 -5.46 -15.08 -5.34
C THR A 52 -6.76 -14.35 -5.60
N ARG A 53 -7.82 -15.10 -5.88
CA ARG A 53 -9.18 -14.59 -5.81
C ARG A 53 -9.23 -13.85 -4.48
N LEU A 54 -9.39 -12.53 -4.53
CA LEU A 54 -9.62 -11.72 -3.35
C LEU A 54 -10.80 -12.37 -2.65
N SER A 55 -10.53 -13.13 -1.60
CA SER A 55 -11.56 -13.70 -0.77
C SER A 55 -12.28 -12.50 -0.20
N MET A 56 -13.55 -12.33 -0.59
CA MET A 56 -14.46 -11.27 -0.13
C MET A 56 -14.59 -11.24 1.41
N ASN A 57 -13.98 -12.21 2.11
CA ASN A 57 -14.02 -12.40 3.55
C ASN A 57 -12.69 -12.04 4.26
N THR A 58 -11.72 -11.40 3.59
CA THR A 58 -10.48 -10.99 4.28
C THR A 58 -10.78 -9.79 5.20
N PRO A 59 -10.58 -9.91 6.53
CA PRO A 59 -10.89 -8.84 7.46
C PRO A 59 -9.87 -7.69 7.36
N LEU A 60 -10.33 -6.48 7.67
CA LEU A 60 -9.44 -5.35 7.98
C LEU A 60 -8.88 -5.53 9.40
N LEU A 61 -7.58 -5.71 9.53
CA LEU A 61 -6.95 -5.92 10.84
C LEU A 61 -6.49 -4.59 11.43
N ILE A 62 -6.87 -4.33 12.68
CA ILE A 62 -6.55 -3.09 13.38
C ILE A 62 -5.92 -3.43 14.73
N LYS A 63 -4.80 -2.77 15.05
CA LYS A 63 -4.15 -2.83 16.37
C LYS A 63 -4.21 -1.45 17.01
N LYS A 64 -4.81 -1.38 18.21
CA LYS A 64 -4.70 -0.20 19.06
C LYS A 64 -3.29 -0.13 19.66
N LEU A 65 -2.68 1.05 19.61
CA LEU A 65 -1.36 1.33 20.15
C LEU A 65 -1.43 2.01 21.53
N SER A 66 -2.59 2.55 21.89
CA SER A 66 -2.87 3.15 23.19
C SER A 66 -4.33 2.91 23.64
N ALA A 67 -4.66 3.35 24.86
CA ALA A 67 -6.03 3.36 25.38
C ALA A 67 -6.93 4.42 24.72
N HIS A 68 -6.34 5.47 24.14
CA HIS A 68 -7.05 6.58 23.48
C HIS A 68 -7.54 6.20 22.08
N ALA A 69 -6.93 5.18 21.48
CA ALA A 69 -7.30 4.70 20.16
C ALA A 69 -8.75 4.18 20.11
N ARG A 70 -9.51 4.61 19.10
CA ARG A 70 -10.87 4.12 18.83
C ARG A 70 -10.92 3.31 17.53
N LEU A 71 -11.60 2.16 17.56
CA LEU A 71 -11.74 1.33 16.36
C LEU A 71 -12.52 2.11 15.28
N PRO A 72 -12.09 2.05 14.01
CA PRO A 72 -12.81 2.69 12.91
C PRO A 72 -14.23 2.14 12.78
N THR A 73 -15.19 2.98 12.39
CA THR A 73 -16.60 2.57 12.24
C THR A 73 -17.16 2.97 10.89
N ARG A 74 -18.16 2.24 10.39
CA ARG A 74 -18.88 2.66 9.19
C ARG A 74 -20.13 3.43 9.58
N GLY A 75 -20.34 4.60 8.97
CA GLY A 75 -21.50 5.45 9.25
C GLY A 75 -22.83 4.87 8.73
N SER A 76 -22.78 3.94 7.78
CA SER A 76 -23.94 3.22 7.26
C SER A 76 -23.51 1.91 6.59
N SER A 77 -24.48 1.05 6.24
CA SER A 77 -24.23 -0.18 5.48
C SER A 77 -23.67 0.07 4.07
N GLY A 78 -23.91 1.26 3.51
CA GLY A 78 -23.40 1.70 2.20
C GLY A 78 -22.18 2.62 2.28
N ALA A 79 -21.67 2.94 3.47
CA ALA A 79 -20.54 3.85 3.61
C ALA A 79 -19.27 3.27 2.97
N ALA A 80 -18.63 4.03 2.08
CA ALA A 80 -17.41 3.59 1.40
C ALA A 80 -16.21 3.49 2.34
N GLY A 81 -16.10 4.41 3.30
CA GLY A 81 -15.00 4.49 4.24
C GLY A 81 -15.37 4.14 5.69
N TYR A 82 -14.34 3.88 6.47
CA TYR A 82 -14.41 3.76 7.92
C TYR A 82 -14.00 5.10 8.55
N ASP A 83 -14.88 5.72 9.33
CA ASP A 83 -14.57 6.92 10.10
C ASP A 83 -13.36 6.67 11.00
N MET A 84 -12.34 7.53 10.90
CA MET A 84 -11.11 7.51 11.69
C MET A 84 -11.17 8.60 12.76
N TYR A 85 -10.63 8.29 13.94
CA TYR A 85 -10.77 9.11 15.14
C TYR A 85 -9.44 9.72 15.58
N ALA A 86 -9.47 10.96 16.07
CA ALA A 86 -8.33 11.57 16.76
C ALA A 86 -8.11 10.87 18.11
N ALA A 87 -6.88 10.45 18.39
CA ALA A 87 -6.51 9.90 19.69
C ALA A 87 -6.27 10.99 20.75
N HIS A 88 -5.95 12.21 20.32
CA HIS A 88 -5.64 13.32 21.23
C HIS A 88 -6.23 14.63 20.72
N ALA A 89 -6.53 15.53 21.65
CA ALA A 89 -6.94 16.89 21.31
C ALA A 89 -5.80 17.67 20.65
N THR A 90 -6.13 18.49 19.65
CA THR A 90 -5.19 19.36 18.93
C THR A 90 -5.97 20.47 18.21
N SER A 91 -5.28 21.31 17.44
CA SER A 91 -5.91 22.24 16.51
C SER A 91 -5.24 22.19 15.13
N VAL A 92 -6.02 22.40 14.09
CA VAL A 92 -5.50 22.67 12.73
C VAL A 92 -5.43 24.19 12.58
N PRO A 93 -4.22 24.80 12.56
CA PRO A 93 -4.10 26.25 12.45
C PRO A 93 -4.76 26.79 11.17
N ALA A 94 -5.33 27.99 11.22
CA ALA A 94 -5.81 28.72 10.06
C ALA A 94 -4.74 28.77 8.97
N ARG A 95 -5.12 28.52 7.72
CA ARG A 95 -4.19 28.40 6.57
C ARG A 95 -3.02 27.41 6.79
N GLY A 96 -3.16 26.51 7.75
CA GLY A 96 -2.10 25.64 8.23
C GLY A 96 -2.40 24.16 8.03
N LYS A 97 -1.58 23.35 8.69
CA LYS A 97 -1.69 21.89 8.67
C LYS A 97 -1.27 21.29 10.00
N VAL A 98 -1.82 20.13 10.33
CA VAL A 98 -1.44 19.35 11.51
C VAL A 98 -1.47 17.87 11.18
N LEU A 99 -0.59 17.12 11.84
CA LEU A 99 -0.55 15.67 11.75
C LEU A 99 -1.23 15.09 12.99
N VAL A 100 -2.44 14.55 12.83
CA VAL A 100 -3.26 14.06 13.94
C VAL A 100 -3.03 12.57 14.16
N ALA A 101 -2.66 12.19 15.38
CA ALA A 101 -2.48 10.81 15.79
C ALA A 101 -3.82 10.07 15.89
N THR A 102 -3.84 8.81 15.45
CA THR A 102 -5.00 7.91 15.62
C THR A 102 -4.72 6.81 16.65
N ASP A 103 -3.45 6.60 17.00
CA ASP A 103 -2.98 5.47 17.81
C ASP A 103 -3.42 4.10 17.27
N LEU A 104 -3.58 3.99 15.95
CA LEU A 104 -3.91 2.74 15.26
C LEU A 104 -2.77 2.32 14.33
N ALA A 105 -2.47 1.03 14.31
CA ALA A 105 -1.79 0.38 13.19
C ALA A 105 -2.80 -0.50 12.43
N VAL A 106 -2.58 -0.68 11.13
CA VAL A 106 -3.48 -1.42 10.24
C VAL A 106 -2.75 -2.48 9.43
N ALA A 107 -3.44 -3.56 9.09
CA ALA A 107 -3.11 -4.37 7.93
C ALA A 107 -4.36 -4.43 7.04
N VAL A 108 -4.28 -3.80 5.87
CA VAL A 108 -5.35 -3.82 4.87
C VAL A 108 -5.35 -5.14 4.11
N PRO A 109 -6.49 -5.55 3.52
CA PRO A 109 -6.54 -6.73 2.67
C PRO A 109 -5.54 -6.65 1.50
N PRO A 110 -4.91 -7.77 1.09
CA PRO A 110 -4.08 -7.82 -0.11
C PRO A 110 -4.81 -7.26 -1.35
N GLY A 111 -4.07 -6.69 -2.30
CA GLY A 111 -4.66 -6.07 -3.50
C GLY A 111 -5.42 -4.76 -3.23
N THR A 112 -5.28 -4.19 -2.04
CA THR A 112 -5.81 -2.89 -1.68
C THR A 112 -4.74 -2.02 -1.02
N TYR A 113 -4.94 -0.72 -1.05
CA TYR A 113 -4.28 0.20 -0.13
C TYR A 113 -5.35 0.95 0.69
N GLY A 114 -4.94 1.55 1.80
CA GLY A 114 -5.81 2.40 2.59
C GLY A 114 -5.71 3.85 2.14
N ARG A 115 -6.78 4.42 1.58
CA ARG A 115 -6.84 5.86 1.31
C ARG A 115 -7.46 6.61 2.48
N ILE A 116 -6.74 7.57 3.06
CA ILE A 116 -7.33 8.57 3.95
C ILE A 116 -8.03 9.62 3.09
N ALA A 117 -9.33 9.74 3.28
CA ALA A 117 -10.21 10.62 2.52
C ALA A 117 -10.87 11.67 3.43
N PRO A 118 -11.18 12.86 2.91
CA PRO A 118 -11.83 13.89 3.70
C PRO A 118 -13.28 13.51 4.01
N ARG A 119 -13.78 14.01 5.14
CA ARG A 119 -15.22 13.91 5.49
C ARG A 119 -15.92 15.14 4.94
N SER A 120 -16.98 14.94 4.15
CA SER A 120 -17.69 16.03 3.47
C SER A 120 -18.19 17.12 4.43
N GLY A 121 -18.64 16.75 5.63
CA GLY A 121 -19.08 17.70 6.64
C GLY A 121 -17.96 18.61 7.16
N LEU A 122 -16.72 18.10 7.28
CA LEU A 122 -15.57 18.91 7.70
C LEU A 122 -15.09 19.80 6.56
N ALA A 123 -15.06 19.28 5.33
CA ALA A 123 -14.69 20.05 4.15
C ALA A 123 -15.66 21.22 3.91
N ALA A 124 -16.96 20.95 3.87
CA ALA A 124 -17.96 21.96 3.51
C ALA A 124 -18.19 23.03 4.59
N LYS A 125 -18.04 22.68 5.88
CA LYS A 125 -18.34 23.60 7.00
C LYS A 125 -17.12 24.30 7.57
N HIS A 126 -15.95 23.67 7.46
CA HIS A 126 -14.74 24.11 8.15
C HIS A 126 -13.52 24.21 7.23
N MET A 127 -13.68 23.97 5.92
CA MET A 127 -12.60 24.01 4.92
C MET A 127 -11.43 23.06 5.28
N ILE A 128 -11.74 21.93 5.91
CA ILE A 128 -10.76 20.90 6.28
C ILE A 128 -10.62 19.87 5.17
N ASP A 129 -9.39 19.65 4.72
CA ASP A 129 -9.04 18.63 3.74
C ASP A 129 -7.98 17.66 4.30
N THR A 130 -7.81 16.51 3.65
CA THR A 130 -6.81 15.50 4.01
C THR A 130 -5.66 15.47 3.01
N GLY A 131 -4.42 15.50 3.50
CA GLY A 131 -3.20 15.37 2.70
C GLY A 131 -2.60 13.96 2.71
N ALA A 132 -1.67 13.73 1.79
CA ALA A 132 -0.94 12.45 1.60
C ALA A 132 -1.89 11.26 1.42
N GLY A 133 -2.28 10.62 2.52
CA GLY A 133 -3.41 9.72 2.57
C GLY A 133 -3.22 8.35 1.91
N VAL A 134 -2.04 7.99 1.43
CA VAL A 134 -1.74 6.63 0.95
C VAL A 134 -1.15 5.81 2.10
N ILE A 135 -1.90 4.82 2.58
CA ILE A 135 -1.45 3.83 3.56
C ILE A 135 -1.18 2.52 2.83
N ASP A 136 0.11 2.22 2.67
CA ASP A 136 0.57 1.03 1.97
C ASP A 136 0.17 -0.27 2.69
N ALA A 137 0.01 -1.35 1.93
CA ALA A 137 -0.48 -2.61 2.46
C ALA A 137 0.49 -3.30 3.44
N ASP A 138 1.78 -2.98 3.34
CA ASP A 138 2.86 -3.46 4.19
C ASP A 138 3.19 -2.49 5.36
N TYR A 139 2.55 -1.32 5.43
CA TYR A 139 2.74 -0.39 6.53
C TYR A 139 2.16 -0.96 7.83
N ARG A 140 2.95 -0.97 8.91
CA ARG A 140 2.56 -1.44 10.25
C ARG A 140 2.78 -0.40 11.36
N GLY A 141 3.22 0.79 10.98
CA GLY A 141 3.37 1.91 11.91
C GLY A 141 2.03 2.50 12.30
N GLU A 142 2.10 3.54 13.14
CA GLU A 142 0.93 4.33 13.51
C GLU A 142 0.40 5.09 12.29
N ILE A 143 -0.92 5.03 12.06
CA ILE A 143 -1.59 5.89 11.10
C ILE A 143 -1.73 7.28 11.71
N LYS A 144 -1.12 8.26 11.04
CA LYS A 144 -1.36 9.67 11.32
C LYS A 144 -2.04 10.34 10.15
N ILE A 145 -2.95 11.25 10.44
CA ILE A 145 -3.81 11.89 9.45
C ILE A 145 -3.36 13.33 9.28
N LEU A 146 -2.84 13.65 8.10
CA LEU A 146 -2.47 15.01 7.75
C LEU A 146 -3.73 15.78 7.38
N LEU A 147 -4.07 16.80 8.15
CA LEU A 147 -5.17 17.71 7.86
C LEU A 147 -4.65 19.07 7.42
N PHE A 148 -5.27 19.62 6.39
CA PHE A 148 -5.11 21.00 5.95
C PHE A 148 -6.33 21.81 6.33
N ASN A 149 -6.12 23.05 6.75
CA ASN A 149 -7.20 24.00 6.99
C ASN A 149 -7.09 25.14 5.98
N HIS A 150 -8.05 25.21 5.06
CA HIS A 150 -8.13 26.25 4.05
C HIS A 150 -9.03 27.43 4.46
N SER A 151 -9.41 27.53 5.74
CA SER A 151 -10.09 28.70 6.31
C SER A 151 -9.12 29.66 6.98
N GLU A 152 -9.65 30.81 7.42
CA GLU A 152 -8.96 31.82 8.22
C GLU A 152 -9.14 31.63 9.73
N VAL A 153 -9.73 30.52 10.16
CA VAL A 153 -10.04 30.25 11.58
C VAL A 153 -9.44 28.92 12.00
N ASP A 154 -8.76 28.88 13.13
CA ASP A 154 -8.26 27.64 13.72
C ASP A 154 -9.40 26.64 13.95
N PHE A 155 -9.16 25.38 13.58
CA PHE A 155 -10.14 24.32 13.77
C PHE A 155 -9.75 23.44 14.96
N PRO A 156 -10.49 23.49 16.09
CA PRO A 156 -10.22 22.64 17.23
C PRO A 156 -10.64 21.19 16.95
N ILE A 157 -9.81 20.25 17.39
CA ILE A 157 -10.07 18.81 17.34
C ILE A 157 -10.03 18.29 18.77
N SER A 158 -11.08 17.62 19.21
CA SER A 158 -11.13 16.93 20.50
C SER A 158 -10.70 15.46 20.36
N GLU A 159 -10.26 14.86 21.45
CA GLU A 159 -10.08 13.40 21.50
C GLU A 159 -11.40 12.69 21.16
N GLY A 160 -11.32 11.69 20.28
CA GLY A 160 -12.47 10.93 19.82
C GLY A 160 -13.28 11.59 18.70
N ASP A 161 -12.87 12.76 18.19
CA ASP A 161 -13.50 13.36 17.02
C ASP A 161 -13.21 12.54 15.76
N ARG A 162 -14.21 12.46 14.88
CA ARG A 162 -14.07 11.81 13.56
C ARG A 162 -13.46 12.80 12.58
N ILE A 163 -12.21 12.60 12.21
CA ILE A 163 -11.41 13.60 11.47
C ILE A 163 -11.23 13.29 9.99
N ALA A 164 -11.33 12.02 9.61
CA ALA A 164 -11.24 11.57 8.21
C ALA A 164 -11.92 10.21 8.07
N GLN A 165 -11.86 9.60 6.90
CA GLN A 165 -12.30 8.22 6.69
C GLN A 165 -11.26 7.41 5.91
N LEU A 166 -11.09 6.15 6.28
CA LEU A 166 -10.24 5.19 5.58
C LEU A 166 -11.08 4.46 4.52
N VAL A 167 -10.74 4.61 3.24
CA VAL A 167 -11.35 3.87 2.12
C VAL A 167 -10.38 2.77 1.69
N LEU A 168 -10.85 1.54 1.56
CA LEU A 168 -10.05 0.43 1.03
C LEU A 168 -10.17 0.41 -0.48
N GLU A 169 -9.16 0.93 -1.17
CA GLU A 169 -9.17 1.04 -2.62
C GLU A 169 -8.43 -0.12 -3.26
N LYS A 170 -9.12 -0.80 -4.18
CA LYS A 170 -8.54 -1.89 -4.96
C LYS A 170 -7.54 -1.33 -5.97
N ILE A 171 -6.38 -1.99 -6.04
CA ILE A 171 -5.31 -1.62 -6.94
C ILE A 171 -4.73 -2.86 -7.63
N VAL A 172 -4.02 -2.62 -8.71
CA VAL A 172 -3.11 -3.58 -9.33
C VAL A 172 -1.70 -3.00 -9.27
N THR A 173 -0.72 -3.87 -9.04
CA THR A 173 0.69 -3.51 -8.94
C THR A 173 1.49 -4.30 -9.99
N PRO A 174 1.35 -3.98 -11.30
CA PRO A 174 2.09 -4.66 -12.36
C PRO A 174 3.58 -4.28 -12.33
N GLU A 175 4.41 -5.09 -12.98
CA GLU A 175 5.78 -4.67 -13.28
C GLU A 175 5.78 -3.52 -14.30
N VAL A 176 6.69 -2.58 -14.13
CA VAL A 176 6.86 -1.46 -15.06
C VAL A 176 7.67 -1.95 -16.27
N GLN A 177 7.12 -1.79 -17.47
CA GLN A 177 7.77 -2.13 -18.73
C GLN A 177 7.92 -0.88 -19.61
N GLU A 178 9.16 -0.55 -19.97
CA GLU A 178 9.49 0.53 -20.91
C GLU A 178 9.25 0.06 -22.36
N VAL A 179 8.69 0.94 -23.21
CA VAL A 179 8.41 0.69 -24.63
C VAL A 179 8.76 1.92 -25.46
N GLU A 180 9.09 1.72 -26.74
CA GLU A 180 9.43 2.84 -27.65
C GLU A 180 8.22 3.71 -28.00
N ASN A 181 7.04 3.09 -28.16
CA ASN A 181 5.80 3.77 -28.54
C ASN A 181 4.61 3.19 -27.78
N LEU A 182 3.64 4.05 -27.45
CA LEU A 182 2.33 3.66 -26.92
C LEU A 182 1.30 3.60 -28.05
N GLU A 183 0.26 2.78 -27.89
CA GLU A 183 -0.87 2.75 -28.82
C GLU A 183 -1.60 4.10 -28.85
N GLU A 184 -2.03 4.53 -30.04
CA GLU A 184 -2.85 5.72 -30.17
C GLU A 184 -4.22 5.51 -29.52
N SER A 185 -4.74 6.56 -28.89
CA SER A 185 -6.08 6.56 -28.31
C SER A 185 -6.88 7.76 -28.82
N VAL A 186 -8.21 7.65 -28.79
CA VAL A 186 -9.12 8.76 -29.15
C VAL A 186 -8.82 10.04 -28.37
N ARG A 187 -8.35 9.92 -27.12
CA ARG A 187 -7.98 11.08 -26.29
C ARG A 187 -6.62 11.68 -26.68
N GLY A 188 -5.69 10.88 -27.22
CA GLY A 188 -4.35 11.31 -27.59
C GLY A 188 -3.63 12.06 -26.45
N THR A 189 -3.05 13.21 -26.76
CA THR A 189 -2.35 14.09 -25.81
C THR A 189 -3.28 15.10 -25.09
N GLY A 190 -4.61 14.97 -25.23
CA GLY A 190 -5.57 15.89 -24.63
C GLY A 190 -5.72 15.74 -23.11
N GLY A 191 -5.44 16.80 -22.37
CA GLY A 191 -5.60 16.89 -20.91
C GLY A 191 -5.93 18.31 -20.45
N PHE A 192 -6.06 18.52 -19.13
CA PHE A 192 -6.22 19.87 -18.52
C PHE A 192 -7.37 20.71 -19.08
N GLY A 193 -8.57 20.12 -19.21
CA GLY A 193 -9.74 20.82 -19.72
C GLY A 193 -9.92 20.74 -21.24
N SER A 194 -9.20 19.87 -21.95
CA SER A 194 -9.33 19.68 -23.40
C SER A 194 -10.71 19.22 -23.91
N THR A 195 -11.65 18.92 -23.02
CA THR A 195 -13.02 18.50 -23.35
C THR A 195 -14.08 19.51 -22.89
N GLY A 196 -13.65 20.67 -22.37
CA GLY A 196 -14.51 21.70 -21.77
C GLY A 196 -14.53 22.99 -22.58
#